data_AF-A0A0H1RPH7-F1
#
_entry.id   AF-A0A0H1RPH7-F1
#
_cell.length_a   1.000
_cell.length_b   1.000
_cell.length_c   1.000
_cell.angle_alpha   90.00
_cell.angle_beta   90.00
_cell.angle_gamma   90.00
#
_symmetry.space_group_name_H-M   'P 1'
#
loop_
_entity.id
_entity.type
_entity.pdbx_description
1 polymer ?
#
loop_
_entity_poly.entity_id
_entity_poly.type
_entity_poly.pdbx_seq_one_letter_code
_entity_poly.pdbx_strand_id
1 'polypeptide(L)' 'MKLKVNAVFDDVKENVRRDVGEIFEATATRFKELEKKLPGFVEKLEGDEEE' A
#
# COMPACT_ATOMS: atom_id res chain seq x y z
N MET A 1 1.71 -5.54 7.57
CA MET A 1 2.60 -5.71 6.40
C MET A 1 2.94 -4.34 5.87
N LYS A 2 4.12 -4.17 5.26
CA LYS A 2 4.51 -2.90 4.65
C LYS A 2 4.09 -2.89 3.18
N LEU A 3 3.49 -1.79 2.75
CA LEU A 3 3.12 -1.55 1.37
C LEU A 3 3.92 -0.36 0.86
N LYS A 4 4.39 -0.45 -0.39
CA LYS A 4 4.98 0.68 -1.11
C LYS A 4 3.97 1.24 -2.10
N VAL A 5 3.86 2.55 -2.15
CA VAL A 5 2.99 3.26 -3.08
C VAL A 5 3.68 3.40 -4.43
N ASN A 6 3.03 2.94 -5.49
CA ASN A 6 3.52 3.00 -6.87
C ASN A 6 2.90 4.16 -7.67
N ALA A 7 1.73 4.65 -7.26
CA ALA A 7 1.02 5.76 -7.88
C ALA A 7 0.37 6.63 -6.80
N VAL A 8 0.35 7.95 -6.99
CA VAL A 8 -0.26 8.89 -6.03
C VAL A 8 -1.77 8.62 -5.93
N PHE A 9 -2.29 8.54 -4.71
CA PHE A 9 -3.74 8.48 -4.48
C PHE A 9 -4.16 9.12 -3.16
N ASP A 10 -5.40 9.56 -3.09
CA ASP A 10 -6.01 10.02 -1.85
C ASP A 10 -6.60 8.83 -1.09
N ASP A 11 -6.00 8.47 0.04
CA ASP A 11 -6.56 7.49 0.96
C ASP A 11 -7.65 8.16 1.80
N VAL A 12 -8.87 8.14 1.25
CA VAL A 12 -10.05 8.72 1.91
C VAL A 12 -10.38 8.05 3.26
N LYS A 13 -9.99 6.79 3.49
CA LYS A 13 -10.25 6.13 4.79
C LYS A 13 -9.31 6.66 5.88
N GLU A 14 -8.04 6.87 5.51
CA GLU A 14 -7.00 7.36 6.42
C GLU A 14 -6.88 8.89 6.40
N ASN A 15 -7.66 9.56 5.54
CA ASN A 15 -7.67 11.00 5.29
C ASN A 15 -6.27 11.56 4.99
N VAL A 16 -5.51 10.84 4.17
CA VAL A 16 -4.13 11.18 3.81
C VAL A 16 -3.92 11.00 2.31
N ARG A 17 -3.14 11.89 1.70
CA ARG A 17 -2.62 11.72 0.35
C ARG A 17 -1.36 10.88 0.42
N ARG A 18 -1.33 9.77 -0.32
CA ARG A 18 -0.20 8.86 -0.41
C ARG A 18 0.62 9.18 -1.66
N ASP A 19 1.91 9.41 -1.50
CA ASP A 19 2.81 9.76 -2.61
C ASP A 19 3.63 8.57 -3.09
N VAL A 20 4.11 8.61 -4.34
CA VAL A 20 4.92 7.53 -4.93
C VAL A 20 6.19 7.29 -4.12
N GLY A 21 6.49 6.03 -3.83
CA GLY A 21 7.63 5.60 -3.03
C GLY A 21 7.38 5.61 -1.52
N GLU A 22 6.25 6.16 -1.06
CA GLU A 22 5.88 6.11 0.35
C GLU A 22 5.67 4.67 0.80
N ILE A 23 6.18 4.35 1.99
CA ILE A 23 6.03 3.05 2.63
C ILE A 23 5.14 3.22 3.85
N PHE A 24 4.07 2.42 3.93
CA PHE A 24 3.15 2.47 5.06
C PHE A 24 2.73 1.07 5.51
N GLU A 25 2.31 0.97 6.77
CA GLU A 25 1.80 -0.29 7.31
C GLU A 25 0.31 -0.44 7.06
N ALA A 26 -0.08 -1.63 6.63
CA ALA A 26 -1.46 -1.98 6.38
C ALA A 26 -1.76 -3.43 6.79
N THR A 27 -3.04 -3.73 6.96
CA THR A 27 -3.54 -5.10 7.16
C THR A 27 -3.72 -5.81 5.82
N ALA A 28 -3.79 -7.14 5.83
CA ALA A 28 -4.07 -7.93 4.63
C ALA A 28 -5.42 -7.58 3.99
N THR A 29 -6.43 -7.28 4.82
CA THR A 29 -7.74 -6.80 4.36
C THR A 29 -7.60 -5.48 3.64
N ARG A 30 -6.84 -4.53 4.20
CA ARG A 30 -6.62 -3.22 3.59
C ARG A 30 -5.92 -3.32 2.24
N PHE A 31 -4.90 -4.18 2.15
CA PHE A 31 -4.23 -4.46 0.88
C PHE A 31 -5.19 -4.99 -0.19
N LYS A 32 -6.02 -6.00 0.14
CA LYS A 32 -7.02 -6.54 -0.80
C LYS A 32 -8.03 -5.49 -1.27
N GLU A 33 -8.45 -4.59 -0.38
CA GLU A 33 -9.33 -3.47 -0.75
C GLU A 33 -8.64 -2.51 -1.73
N LEU A 34 -7.37 -2.16 -1.46
CA LEU A 34 -6.58 -1.29 -2.31
C LEU A 34 -6.32 -1.94 -3.67
N GLU A 35 -5.92 -3.21 -3.74
CA GLU A 35 -5.73 -3.91 -5.02
C GLU A 35 -7.02 -4.00 -5.84
N LYS A 36 -8.17 -4.22 -5.20
CA LYS A 36 -9.45 -4.32 -5.90
C LYS A 36 -9.90 -2.98 -6.49
N LYS A 37 -9.68 -1.87 -5.78
CA LYS A 37 -10.15 -0.54 -6.19
C LYS A 37 -9.11 0.24 -7.01
N LEU A 38 -7.85 0.03 -6.70
CA LEU A 38 -6.67 0.71 -7.21
C LEU A 38 -5.60 -0.32 -7.58
N PRO A 39 -5.88 -1.17 -8.58
CA PRO A 39 -4.94 -2.23 -8.97
C PRO A 39 -3.60 -1.63 -9.40
N GLY A 40 -2.51 -2.13 -8.81
CA GLY A 40 -1.15 -1.69 -9.10
C GLY A 40 -0.70 -0.41 -8.37
N PHE A 41 -1.56 0.25 -7.60
CA PHE A 41 -1.19 1.48 -6.87
C PHE A 41 -0.31 1.22 -5.65
N VAL A 42 -0.36 0.01 -5.10
CA VAL A 42 0.46 -0.41 -3.98
C VAL A 42 1.04 -1.79 -4.25
N GLU A 43 2.28 -2.03 -3.82
CA GLU A 43 2.90 -3.35 -3.80
C GLU A 43 3.18 -3.77 -2.36
N LYS A 44 3.11 -5.08 -2.07
CA LYS A 44 3.63 -5.60 -0.81
C LYS A 44 5.14 -5.57 -0.86
N LEU A 45 5.75 -4.98 0.15
CA LEU A 45 7.14 -5.24 0.45
C LEU A 45 7.16 -6.57 1.20
N GLU A 46 7.47 -7.65 0.48
CA GLU A 46 7.89 -8.89 1.13
C GLU A 46 9.14 -8.53 1.94
N GLY A 47 9.08 -8.75 3.25
CA GLY A 47 10.29 -8.64 4.04
C GLY A 47 11.25 -9.67 3.49
N ASP A 48 12.46 -9.24 3.15
CA ASP A 48 13.62 -10.12 3.26
C ASP A 48 13.66 -10.60 4.72
N GLU A 49 12.90 -11.66 5.03
CA GLU A 49 13.40 -12.69 5.92
C GLU A 49 14.48 -13.42 5.10
N GLU A 50 15.62 -12.76 4.90
CA GLU A 50 16.86 -13.47 4.62
C GLU A 50 17.08 -14.42 5.81
N GLU A 51 17.08 -15.70 5.45
CA GLU A 51 17.20 -16.90 6.25
C GLU A 51 18.39 -16.91 7.23
#